data_AF-A0A1B2HML8-F1
#
_entry.id   AF-A0A1B2HML8-F1
#
_cell.length_a   1.000
_cell.length_b   1.000
_cell.length_c   1.000
_cell.angle_alpha   90.00
_cell.angle_beta   90.00
_cell.angle_gamma   90.00
#
_symmetry.space_group_name_H-M   'P 1'
#
loop_
_entity.id
_entity.type
_entity.pdbx_description
1 polymer ?
#
loop_
_entity_poly.entity_id
_entity_poly.type
_entity_poly.pdbx_seq_one_letter_code
_entity_poly.pdbx_strand_id
1 'polypeptide(L)'
;MAVCVTLTVLNLVLLFAVIRKLRDQPRHPELKPQTLAPGTAVRQFEATTTTGATITEESLTSTVVAFVSPSCAPCRDLVASIPDLVPRLGEPLLLVVVEELDDDTRDAVAGLDGVTVVAGIESTALTTAFGVASYPTVARVAGRLVVSSGGKLTDVLDRVAS
;
A
#
# COMPACT_ATOMS: atom_id res chain seq x y z
N MET A 1 49.40 22.96 7.53
CA MET A 1 49.22 21.58 7.03
C MET A 1 48.44 20.72 8.02
N ALA A 2 48.95 20.45 9.23
CA ALA A 2 48.30 19.56 10.20
C ALA A 2 46.85 19.97 10.55
N VAL A 3 46.62 21.25 10.84
CA VAL A 3 45.28 21.76 11.22
C VAL A 3 44.24 21.56 10.11
N CYS A 4 44.61 21.79 8.84
CA CYS A 4 43.70 21.61 7.70
C CYS A 4 43.32 20.13 7.50
N VAL A 5 44.29 19.22 7.71
CA VAL A 5 44.05 17.78 7.61
C VAL A 5 43.10 17.33 8.73
N THR A 6 43.33 17.78 9.96
CA THR A 6 42.46 17.45 11.11
C THR A 6 41.03 17.93 10.91
N LEU A 7 40.84 19.17 10.44
CA LEU A 7 39.51 19.72 10.17
C LEU A 7 38.78 18.97 9.06
N THR A 8 39.50 18.59 7.99
CA THR A 8 38.92 17.85 6.87
C THR A 8 38.47 16.45 7.29
N VAL A 9 39.32 15.73 8.03
CA VAL A 9 39.00 14.39 8.55
C VAL A 9 37.83 14.44 9.52
N LEU A 10 37.83 15.41 10.44
CA LEU A 10 36.73 15.58 11.40
C LEU A 10 35.40 15.87 10.69
N ASN A 11 35.41 16.74 9.67
CA ASN A 11 34.23 17.05 8.88
C ASN A 11 33.70 15.81 8.12
N LEU A 12 34.59 15.00 7.55
CA LEU A 12 34.21 13.75 6.88
C LEU A 12 33.60 12.74 7.84
N VAL A 13 34.16 12.58 9.04
CA VAL A 13 33.60 11.69 10.07
C VAL A 13 32.22 12.18 10.52
N LEU A 14 32.05 13.49 10.75
CA LEU A 14 30.77 14.09 11.08
C LEU A 14 29.73 13.89 9.98
N LEU A 15 30.08 14.15 8.71
CA LEU A 15 29.21 13.91 7.57
C LEU A 15 28.82 12.44 7.45
N PHE A 16 29.78 11.52 7.62
CA PHE A 16 29.50 10.09 7.55
C PHE A 16 28.61 9.62 8.69
N ALA A 17 28.83 10.11 9.91
CA ALA A 17 28.00 9.82 11.06
C ALA A 17 26.57 10.37 10.89
N VAL A 18 26.42 11.58 10.34
CA VAL A 18 25.12 12.15 10.00
C VAL A 18 24.42 11.32 8.93
N ILE A 19 25.11 10.95 7.85
CA ILE A 19 24.54 10.10 6.79
C ILE A 19 24.15 8.72 7.34
N ARG A 20 24.97 8.11 8.19
CA ARG A 20 24.66 6.82 8.83
C ARG A 20 23.45 6.96 9.75
N LYS A 21 23.37 8.02 10.53
CA LYS A 21 22.23 8.31 11.42
C LYS A 21 20.95 8.63 10.65
N LEU A 22 21.03 9.33 9.52
CA LEU A 22 19.91 9.59 8.63
C LEU A 22 19.42 8.32 7.93
N ARG A 23 20.33 7.37 7.63
CA ARG A 23 19.94 6.05 7.11
C ARG A 23 19.29 5.16 8.16
N ASP A 24 19.68 5.33 9.42
CA ASP A 24 19.16 4.57 10.57
C ASP A 24 17.88 5.18 11.16
N GLN A 25 17.54 6.41 10.77
CA GLN A 25 16.21 6.94 11.06
C GLN A 25 15.18 6.17 10.23
N PRO A 26 14.08 5.70 10.85
CA PRO A 26 12.92 5.25 10.08
C PRO A 26 12.56 6.39 9.12
N ARG A 27 12.51 6.08 7.82
CA ARG A 27 12.27 7.08 6.78
C ARG A 27 10.90 7.70 7.03
N HIS A 28 10.93 8.94 7.54
CA HIS A 28 9.82 9.79 7.95
C HIS A 28 9.11 9.40 9.27
N PRO A 29 8.69 10.40 10.09
CA PRO A 29 7.58 10.17 11.02
C PRO A 29 6.42 9.63 10.18
N GLU A 30 5.66 8.67 10.69
CA GLU A 30 4.42 8.20 10.07
C GLU A 30 3.60 9.44 9.67
N LEU A 31 3.71 9.88 8.40
CA LEU A 31 2.69 10.70 7.81
C LEU A 31 1.50 9.78 7.89
N LYS A 32 0.55 10.07 8.79
CA LYS A 32 -0.74 9.40 8.81
C LYS A 32 -1.15 9.32 7.33
N PRO A 33 -1.25 8.10 6.76
CA PRO A 33 -1.72 7.96 5.39
C PRO A 33 -2.98 8.80 5.28
N GLN A 34 -3.12 9.58 4.21
CA GLN A 34 -4.37 10.28 3.98
C GLN A 34 -5.43 9.19 3.84
N THR A 35 -6.09 8.92 4.95
CA THR A 35 -6.94 7.77 5.14
C THR A 35 -8.28 8.17 4.58
N LEU A 36 -8.83 7.33 3.70
CA LEU A 36 -10.17 7.52 3.16
C LEU A 36 -11.14 7.67 4.34
N ALA A 37 -11.88 8.77 4.37
CA ALA A 37 -12.83 9.02 5.44
C ALA A 37 -13.91 7.92 5.44
N PRO A 38 -14.19 7.28 6.59
CA PRO A 38 -15.32 6.37 6.69
C PRO A 38 -16.62 7.04 6.22
N GLY A 39 -17.45 6.31 5.50
CA GLY A 39 -18.67 6.82 4.87
C GLY A 39 -18.45 7.45 3.49
N THR A 40 -17.21 7.51 2.98
CA THR A 40 -16.96 7.95 1.61
C THR A 40 -17.52 6.92 0.63
N ALA A 41 -18.36 7.37 -0.29
CA ALA A 41 -18.90 6.54 -1.36
C ALA A 41 -17.86 6.37 -2.49
N VAL A 42 -17.60 5.12 -2.87
CA VAL A 42 -16.77 4.78 -4.01
C VAL A 42 -17.51 5.18 -5.29
N ARG A 43 -16.84 5.97 -6.15
CA ARG A 43 -17.39 6.37 -7.44
C ARG A 43 -17.49 5.16 -8.37
N GLN A 44 -18.29 5.30 -9.43
CA GLN A 44 -18.40 4.25 -10.44
C GLN A 44 -17.05 4.06 -11.14
N PHE A 45 -16.69 2.80 -11.34
CA PHE A 45 -15.48 2.43 -12.08
C PHE A 45 -15.69 1.09 -12.76
N GLU A 46 -14.92 0.89 -13.82
CA GLU A 46 -14.79 -0.39 -14.48
C GLU A 46 -13.30 -0.61 -14.70
N ALA A 47 -12.82 -1.79 -14.34
CA ALA A 47 -11.42 -2.14 -14.47
C ALA A 47 -11.25 -3.63 -14.76
N THR A 48 -10.24 -3.94 -15.55
CA THR A 48 -9.88 -5.32 -15.87
C THR A 48 -8.77 -5.81 -14.95
N THR A 49 -8.97 -6.99 -14.37
CA THR A 49 -7.98 -7.66 -13.51
C THR A 49 -6.89 -8.30 -14.35
N THR A 50 -5.77 -8.65 -13.70
CA THR A 50 -4.66 -9.34 -14.36
C THR A 50 -5.02 -10.75 -14.87
N THR A 51 -6.12 -11.33 -14.38
CA THR A 51 -6.68 -12.60 -14.86
C THR A 51 -7.72 -12.42 -15.98
N GLY A 52 -7.99 -11.18 -16.40
CA GLY A 52 -8.93 -10.84 -17.47
C GLY A 52 -10.40 -10.73 -17.04
N ALA A 53 -10.70 -10.88 -15.74
CA ALA A 53 -12.05 -10.63 -15.22
C ALA A 53 -12.29 -9.12 -15.07
N THR A 54 -13.50 -8.66 -15.40
CA THR A 54 -13.92 -7.27 -15.18
C THR A 54 -14.45 -7.10 -13.77
N ILE A 55 -14.01 -6.05 -13.08
CA ILE A 55 -14.51 -5.62 -11.76
C ILE A 55 -15.14 -4.25 -11.90
N THR A 56 -16.31 -4.11 -11.28
CA THR A 56 -17.04 -2.85 -11.13
C THR A 56 -17.25 -2.54 -9.66
N GLU A 57 -17.75 -1.34 -9.37
CA GLU A 57 -18.04 -0.97 -7.99
C GLU A 57 -19.18 -1.79 -7.36
N GLU A 58 -20.04 -2.40 -8.17
CA GLU A 58 -21.10 -3.33 -7.70
C GLU A 58 -20.52 -4.66 -7.21
N SER A 59 -19.31 -5.00 -7.65
CA SER A 59 -18.58 -6.20 -7.20
C SER A 59 -18.00 -6.02 -5.79
N LEU A 60 -18.00 -4.79 -5.25
CA LEU A 60 -17.45 -4.45 -3.93
C LEU A 60 -18.50 -4.59 -2.80
N THR A 61 -19.03 -5.81 -2.62
CA THR A 61 -20.04 -6.09 -1.59
C THR A 61 -19.46 -6.05 -0.18
N SER A 62 -18.36 -6.77 0.07
CA SER A 62 -17.61 -6.80 1.33
C SER A 62 -16.16 -7.15 0.99
N THR A 63 -15.38 -6.15 0.62
CA THR A 63 -14.05 -6.35 0.01
C THR A 63 -13.03 -5.43 0.66
N VAL A 64 -11.85 -5.96 0.94
CA VAL A 64 -10.70 -5.15 1.33
C VAL A 64 -9.92 -4.80 0.07
N VAL A 65 -9.62 -3.52 -0.11
CA VAL A 65 -8.89 -2.98 -1.26
C VAL A 65 -7.57 -2.42 -0.77
N ALA A 66 -6.45 -2.87 -1.34
CA ALA A 66 -5.12 -2.39 -1.00
C ALA A 66 -4.48 -1.74 -2.22
N PHE A 67 -4.12 -0.47 -2.11
CA PHE A 67 -3.43 0.31 -3.12
C PHE A 67 -1.94 0.35 -2.81
N VAL A 68 -1.14 -0.17 -3.74
CA VAL A 68 0.31 -0.28 -3.60
C VAL A 68 1.01 0.25 -4.85
N SER A 69 2.25 0.68 -4.68
CA SER A 69 3.14 1.02 -5.81
C SER A 69 4.44 0.22 -5.65
N PRO A 70 4.97 -0.41 -6.72
CA PRO A 70 6.17 -1.26 -6.67
C PRO A 70 7.42 -0.50 -6.18
N SER A 71 7.52 0.79 -6.54
CA SER A 71 8.65 1.65 -6.17
C SER A 71 8.65 2.07 -4.70
N CYS A 72 7.57 1.81 -3.96
CA CYS A 72 7.39 2.25 -2.59
C CYS A 72 7.83 1.18 -1.58
N ALA A 73 8.83 1.51 -0.74
CA ALA A 73 9.36 0.59 0.28
C ALA A 73 8.30 0.02 1.25
N PRO A 74 7.45 0.84 1.90
CA PRO A 74 6.40 0.30 2.77
C PRO A 74 5.32 -0.48 2.03
N CYS A 75 5.16 -0.30 0.70
CA CYS A 75 4.28 -1.14 -0.09
C CYS A 75 4.82 -2.57 -0.21
N ARG A 76 6.14 -2.75 -0.36
CA ARG A 76 6.74 -4.09 -0.39
C ARG A 76 6.55 -4.84 0.93
N ASP A 77 6.68 -4.14 2.06
CA ASP A 77 6.41 -4.74 3.38
C ASP A 77 4.94 -5.18 3.50
N LEU A 78 4.01 -4.36 2.99
CA LEU A 78 2.59 -4.72 2.94
C LEU A 78 2.36 -5.95 2.07
N VAL A 79 2.90 -5.97 0.84
CA VAL A 79 2.76 -7.10 -0.09
C VAL A 79 3.32 -8.39 0.50
N ALA A 80 4.48 -8.32 1.16
CA ALA A 80 5.09 -9.48 1.84
C ALA A 80 4.21 -10.03 2.99
N SER A 81 3.36 -9.19 3.60
CA SER A 81 2.45 -9.61 4.66
C SER A 81 1.13 -10.22 4.17
N ILE A 82 0.81 -10.10 2.88
CA ILE A 82 -0.46 -10.57 2.29
C ILE A 82 -0.69 -12.07 2.53
N PRO A 83 0.27 -12.99 2.28
CA PRO A 83 0.05 -14.43 2.47
C PRO A 83 -0.39 -14.80 3.89
N ASP A 84 0.13 -14.12 4.89
CA ASP A 84 -0.16 -14.40 6.30
C ASP A 84 -1.47 -13.78 6.78
N LEU A 85 -1.86 -12.64 6.20
CA LEU A 85 -2.99 -11.83 6.65
C LEU A 85 -4.26 -12.09 5.86
N VAL A 86 -4.19 -12.47 4.58
CA VAL A 86 -5.37 -12.78 3.75
C VAL A 86 -6.26 -13.85 4.37
N PRO A 87 -5.74 -14.99 4.87
CA PRO A 87 -6.57 -16.00 5.53
C PRO A 87 -7.30 -15.48 6.77
N ARG A 88 -6.84 -14.37 7.36
CA ARG A 88 -7.41 -13.75 8.57
C ARG A 88 -8.41 -12.64 8.26
N LEU A 89 -8.48 -12.14 7.03
CA LEU A 89 -9.42 -11.08 6.62
C LEU A 89 -10.88 -11.55 6.68
N GLY A 90 -11.13 -12.81 6.34
CA GLY A 90 -12.50 -13.31 6.17
C GLY A 90 -13.27 -12.68 5.00
N GLU A 91 -12.59 -11.87 4.18
CA GLU A 91 -13.12 -11.11 3.05
C GLU A 91 -12.14 -11.18 1.86
N PRO A 92 -12.62 -11.10 0.61
CA PRO A 92 -11.76 -11.02 -0.56
C PRO A 92 -10.88 -9.77 -0.52
N LEU A 93 -9.63 -9.91 -0.95
CA LEU A 93 -8.66 -8.84 -1.10
C LEU A 93 -8.53 -8.45 -2.58
N LEU A 94 -8.78 -7.19 -2.88
CA LEU A 94 -8.48 -6.55 -4.16
C LEU A 94 -7.18 -5.77 -4.04
N LEU A 95 -6.10 -6.31 -4.61
CA LEU A 95 -4.80 -5.65 -4.67
C LEU A 95 -4.71 -4.79 -5.94
N VAL A 96 -4.53 -3.50 -5.76
CA VAL A 96 -4.39 -2.50 -6.82
C VAL A 96 -2.94 -2.03 -6.87
N VAL A 97 -2.23 -2.42 -7.93
CA VAL A 97 -0.85 -2.03 -8.18
C VAL A 97 -0.85 -0.84 -9.13
N VAL A 98 -0.43 0.31 -8.62
CA VAL A 98 -0.27 1.53 -9.40
C VAL A 98 1.07 1.43 -10.10
N GLU A 99 1.02 1.31 -11.44
CA GLU A 99 2.11 0.86 -12.36
C GLU A 99 2.03 -0.63 -12.73
N GLU A 100 3.04 -1.13 -13.42
CA GLU A 100 3.13 -2.53 -13.82
C GLU A 100 3.29 -3.45 -12.62
N LEU A 101 2.69 -4.64 -12.72
CA LEU A 101 2.85 -5.70 -11.74
C LEU A 101 4.27 -6.27 -11.84
N ASP A 102 5.06 -6.13 -10.78
CA ASP A 102 6.37 -6.75 -10.67
C ASP A 102 6.26 -8.24 -10.31
N ASP A 103 7.34 -8.98 -10.57
CA ASP A 103 7.37 -10.43 -10.32
C ASP A 103 7.28 -10.74 -8.82
N ASP A 104 7.87 -9.90 -7.96
CA ASP A 104 7.80 -10.06 -6.50
C ASP A 104 6.35 -9.98 -5.99
N THR A 105 5.56 -9.00 -6.45
CA THR A 105 4.14 -8.90 -6.06
C THR A 105 3.34 -10.04 -6.65
N ARG A 106 3.63 -10.46 -7.89
CA ARG A 106 2.97 -11.60 -8.53
C ARG A 106 3.20 -12.88 -7.72
N ASP A 107 4.43 -13.15 -7.31
CA ASP A 107 4.81 -14.33 -6.55
C ASP A 107 4.21 -14.31 -5.14
N ALA A 108 4.17 -13.13 -4.50
CA ALA A 108 3.57 -12.97 -3.18
C ALA A 108 2.06 -13.28 -3.15
N VAL A 109 1.36 -13.04 -4.25
CA VAL A 109 -0.10 -13.30 -4.33
C VAL A 109 -0.45 -14.56 -5.13
N ALA A 110 0.55 -15.23 -5.70
CA ALA A 110 0.36 -16.44 -6.49
C ALA A 110 -0.22 -17.56 -5.61
N GLY A 111 -1.36 -18.11 -6.03
CA GLY A 111 -2.00 -19.24 -5.33
C GLY A 111 -2.73 -18.86 -4.04
N LEU A 112 -2.89 -17.57 -3.73
CA LEU A 112 -3.75 -17.13 -2.64
C LEU A 112 -5.20 -17.08 -3.09
N ASP A 113 -6.04 -17.89 -2.44
CA ASP A 113 -7.48 -17.84 -2.66
C ASP A 113 -8.06 -16.51 -2.15
N GLY A 114 -8.97 -15.93 -2.94
CA GLY A 114 -9.64 -14.67 -2.58
C GLY A 114 -8.82 -13.40 -2.82
N VAL A 115 -7.65 -13.49 -3.47
CA VAL A 115 -6.87 -12.32 -3.91
C VAL A 115 -7.13 -12.05 -5.38
N THR A 116 -7.57 -10.83 -5.69
CA THR A 116 -7.72 -10.35 -7.06
C THR A 116 -6.77 -9.18 -7.29
N VAL A 117 -6.08 -9.18 -8.43
CA VAL A 117 -5.06 -8.17 -8.71
C VAL A 117 -5.49 -7.31 -9.90
N VAL A 118 -5.36 -5.99 -9.77
CA VAL A 118 -5.48 -5.01 -10.85
C VAL A 118 -4.17 -4.25 -10.93
N ALA A 119 -3.63 -4.09 -12.13
CA ALA A 119 -2.35 -3.42 -12.35
C ALA A 119 -2.37 -2.56 -13.63
N GLY A 120 -1.35 -1.72 -13.79
CA GLY A 120 -1.14 -0.93 -14.99
C GLY A 120 -2.16 0.19 -15.14
N ILE A 121 -2.63 0.41 -16.37
CA ILE A 121 -3.55 1.51 -16.71
C ILE A 121 -4.86 1.40 -15.92
N GLU A 122 -5.37 0.19 -15.73
CA GLU A 122 -6.62 -0.11 -15.04
C GLU A 122 -6.60 0.36 -13.57
N SER A 123 -5.43 0.38 -12.93
CA SER A 123 -5.26 0.87 -11.56
C SER A 123 -5.61 2.36 -11.41
N THR A 124 -5.50 3.14 -12.48
CA THR A 124 -5.79 4.58 -12.49
C THR A 124 -7.28 4.85 -12.28
N ALA A 125 -8.15 3.99 -12.84
CA ALA A 125 -9.58 4.09 -12.66
C ALA A 125 -9.96 3.90 -11.18
N LEU A 126 -9.37 2.91 -10.51
CA LEU A 126 -9.62 2.65 -9.09
C LEU A 126 -9.04 3.74 -8.19
N THR A 127 -7.79 4.17 -8.40
CA THR A 127 -7.19 5.23 -7.57
C THR A 127 -7.99 6.52 -7.65
N THR A 128 -8.52 6.86 -8.84
CA THR A 128 -9.39 8.02 -9.04
C THR A 128 -10.78 7.84 -8.42
N ALA A 129 -11.37 6.65 -8.55
CA ALA A 129 -12.71 6.36 -8.03
C ALA A 129 -12.75 6.35 -6.50
N PHE A 130 -11.68 5.88 -5.87
CA PHE A 130 -11.49 5.93 -4.42
C PHE A 130 -10.95 7.29 -3.96
N GLY A 131 -10.25 8.05 -4.80
CA GLY A 131 -9.61 9.30 -4.41
C GLY A 131 -8.33 9.08 -3.59
N VAL A 132 -7.59 8.01 -3.90
CA VAL A 132 -6.34 7.65 -3.22
C VAL A 132 -5.23 8.60 -3.67
N ALA A 133 -4.58 9.25 -2.70
CA ALA A 133 -3.48 10.19 -2.94
C ALA A 133 -2.14 9.75 -2.32
N SER A 134 -2.11 8.62 -1.60
CA SER A 134 -0.92 8.11 -0.92
C SER A 134 -0.84 6.58 -0.96
N TYR A 135 0.37 6.03 -0.90
CA TYR A 135 0.61 4.59 -0.88
C TYR A 135 1.58 4.22 0.26
N PRO A 136 1.38 3.08 0.95
CA PRO A 136 0.23 2.19 0.81
C PRO A 136 -1.06 2.79 1.39
N THR A 137 -2.20 2.45 0.81
CA THR A 137 -3.53 2.73 1.37
C THR A 137 -4.36 1.45 1.34
N VAL A 138 -4.89 1.05 2.48
CA VAL A 138 -5.83 -0.08 2.60
C VAL A 138 -7.19 0.47 2.99
N ALA A 139 -8.25 -0.04 2.37
CA ALA A 139 -9.62 0.36 2.66
C ALA A 139 -10.53 -0.86 2.66
N ARG A 140 -11.44 -0.93 3.62
CA ARG A 140 -12.53 -1.92 3.63
C ARG A 140 -13.80 -1.28 3.13
N VAL A 141 -14.41 -1.91 2.15
CA VAL A 141 -15.63 -1.43 1.50
C VAL A 141 -16.77 -2.38 1.81
N ALA A 142 -17.90 -1.84 2.24
CA ALA A 142 -19.15 -2.57 2.34
C ALA A 142 -20.25 -1.79 1.60
N GLY A 143 -20.89 -2.42 0.62
CA GLY A 143 -21.98 -1.80 -0.15
C GLY A 143 -21.61 -0.45 -0.76
N ARG A 144 -20.44 -0.33 -1.38
CA ARG A 144 -19.85 0.89 -1.98
C ARG A 144 -19.42 1.99 -1.01
N LEU A 145 -19.48 1.76 0.30
CA LEU A 145 -19.03 2.71 1.31
C LEU A 145 -17.73 2.24 1.93
N VAL A 146 -16.75 3.14 2.06
CA VAL A 146 -15.55 2.90 2.84
C VAL A 146 -15.94 2.83 4.31
N VAL A 147 -15.79 1.67 4.95
CA VAL A 147 -16.09 1.47 6.37
C VAL A 147 -14.88 1.79 7.23
N SER A 148 -13.68 1.45 6.75
CA SER A 148 -12.42 1.75 7.42
C SER A 148 -11.29 1.88 6.41
N SER A 149 -10.23 2.58 6.79
CA SER A 149 -9.02 2.70 5.99
C SER A 149 -7.78 2.86 6.87
N GLY A 150 -6.61 2.50 6.34
CA GLY A 150 -5.33 2.51 7.03
C GLY A 150 -4.14 2.40 6.08
N GLY A 151 -2.92 2.34 6.64
CA GLY A 151 -1.69 2.12 5.87
C GLY A 151 -1.23 0.67 5.88
N LYS A 152 -1.80 -0.15 6.77
CA LYS A 152 -1.50 -1.58 6.91
C LYS A 152 -2.78 -2.38 6.86
N LEU A 153 -2.66 -3.65 6.48
CA LEU A 153 -3.78 -4.58 6.45
C LEU A 153 -4.34 -4.86 7.87
N THR A 154 -3.49 -4.79 8.90
CA THR A 154 -3.87 -4.90 10.32
C THR A 154 -4.78 -3.78 10.79
N ASP A 155 -4.63 -2.56 10.25
CA ASP A 155 -5.42 -1.39 10.66
C ASP A 155 -6.92 -1.57 10.36
N VAL A 156 -7.21 -2.43 9.38
CA VAL A 156 -8.56 -2.76 8.92
C VAL A 156 -9.12 -4.00 9.64
N LEU A 157 -8.26 -4.94 10.02
CA LEU A 157 -8.63 -6.14 10.78
C LEU A 157 -9.13 -5.79 12.19
N ASP A 158 -8.46 -4.87 12.88
CA ASP A 158 -8.71 -4.60 14.31
C ASP A 158 -10.06 -3.91 14.59
N ARG A 159 -10.68 -3.28 13.58
CA ARG A 159 -11.96 -2.55 13.75
C ARG A 159 -13.22 -3.39 13.55
N VAL A 160 -13.08 -4.70 13.28
CA VAL A 160 -14.21 -5.64 13.26
C VAL A 160 -14.66 -6.02 14.68
N ALA A 161 -13.90 -5.65 15.72
CA ALA A 161 -14.14 -6.02 17.12
C ALA A 161 -14.87 -4.95 17.98
N SER A 162 -15.62 -4.01 17.39
CA SER A 162 -16.36 -2.98 18.16
C SER A 162 -17.85 -2.97 17.83
#